data_AF-A0A951KXZ9-F1
#
_entry.id   AF-A0A951KXZ9-F1
#
_cell.length_a   1.000
_cell.length_b   1.000
_cell.length_c   1.000
_cell.angle_alpha   90.00
_cell.angle_beta   90.00
_cell.angle_gamma   90.00
#
_symmetry.space_group_name_H-M   'P 1'
#
loop_
_entity.id
_entity.type
_entity.pdbx_description
1 polymer ?
#
loop_
_entity_poly.entity_id
_entity_poly.type
_entity_poly.pdbx_seq_one_letter_code
_entity_poly.pdbx_strand_id
1 'polypeptide(L)'
;AVRVVRGAVRESSPRIGGDPVSRVVDAGASFSFGPEHIHRLAGENEQAVSLHAYSPPLWRLGQYSVDADGVMRRESVSYADELRPLEAGQAA
;
A
#
# COMPACT_ATOMS: atom_id res chain seq x y z
N ALA A 1 -3.65 -2.29 11.55
CA ALA A 1 -3.31 -0.96 12.11
C ALA A 1 -1.85 -0.62 11.79
N VAL A 2 -1.56 0.67 11.62
CA VAL A 2 -0.23 1.19 11.26
C VAL A 2 0.16 2.28 12.25
N ARG A 3 1.41 2.26 12.71
CA ARG A 3 2.04 3.30 13.54
C ARG A 3 3.25 3.85 12.80
N VAL A 4 3.34 5.17 12.65
CA VAL A 4 4.56 5.82 12.14
C VAL A 4 5.49 6.04 13.32
N VAL A 5 6.66 5.40 13.29
CA VAL A 5 7.65 5.41 14.37
C VAL A 5 8.68 6.52 14.14
N ARG A 6 9.06 6.77 12.88
CA ARG A 6 10.05 7.78 12.50
C ARG A 6 9.71 8.37 11.13
N GLY A 7 10.02 9.65 10.93
CA GLY A 7 9.77 10.35 9.66
C GLY A 7 8.29 10.55 9.38
N ALA A 8 7.92 10.57 8.11
CA ALA A 8 6.53 10.60 7.68
C ALA A 8 6.30 9.60 6.55
N VAL A 9 5.08 9.08 6.46
CA VAL A 9 4.66 8.20 5.36
C VAL A 9 3.52 8.85 4.59
N ARG A 10 3.52 8.69 3.28
CA ARG A 10 2.38 9.00 2.42
C ARG A 10 1.56 7.74 2.23
N GLU A 11 0.31 7.82 2.64
CA GLU A 11 -0.71 6.85 2.30
C GLU A 11 -1.46 7.35 1.08
N SER A 12 -1.56 6.52 0.04
CA SER A 12 -2.29 6.82 -1.19
C SER A 12 -3.32 5.74 -1.49
N SER A 13 -4.60 6.10 -1.54
CA SER A 13 -5.68 5.22 -2.03
C SER A 13 -5.85 5.39 -3.54
N PRO A 14 -5.97 4.29 -4.32
CA PRO A 14 -6.09 4.38 -5.77
C PRO A 14 -7.44 5.01 -6.17
N ARG A 15 -7.46 5.65 -7.33
CA ARG A 15 -8.68 6.05 -8.05
C ARG A 15 -8.67 5.46 -9.45
N ILE A 16 -9.83 5.06 -9.93
CA ILE A 16 -10.00 4.63 -11.32
C ILE A 16 -10.20 5.88 -12.16
N GLY A 17 -9.35 6.09 -13.16
CA GLY A 17 -9.44 7.24 -14.07
C GLY A 17 -9.00 8.58 -13.47
N GLY A 18 -8.15 8.57 -12.44
CA GLY A 18 -7.62 9.82 -11.87
C GLY A 18 -6.51 9.59 -10.86
N ASP A 19 -5.95 10.69 -10.34
CA ASP A 19 -4.84 10.63 -9.40
C ASP A 19 -5.22 9.98 -8.06
N PRO A 20 -4.30 9.21 -7.44
CA PRO A 20 -4.53 8.64 -6.11
C PRO A 20 -4.80 9.72 -5.06
N VAL A 21 -5.78 9.45 -4.18
CA VAL A 21 -6.02 10.31 -3.00
C VAL A 21 -4.92 10.04 -2.00
N SER A 22 -4.16 11.08 -1.67
CA SER A 22 -3.00 10.92 -0.80
C SER A 22 -3.12 11.78 0.46
N ARG A 23 -2.59 11.26 1.57
CA ARG A 23 -2.35 12.02 2.80
C ARG A 23 -0.98 11.68 3.37
N VAL A 24 -0.40 12.63 4.08
CA VAL A 24 0.84 12.42 4.84
C VAL A 24 0.50 12.12 6.29
N VAL A 25 1.22 11.18 6.89
CA VAL A 25 1.08 10.75 8.27
C VAL A 25 2.45 10.83 8.94
N ASP A 26 2.58 11.74 9.90
CA ASP A 26 3.83 11.98 10.62
C ASP A 26 4.09 10.96 11.74
N ALA A 27 5.35 10.89 12.17
CA ALA A 27 5.77 10.13 13.33
C ALA A 27 4.93 10.44 14.56
N GLY A 28 4.57 9.39 15.31
CA GLY A 28 3.70 9.52 16.47
C GLY A 28 2.20 9.40 16.15
N ALA A 29 1.80 9.40 14.88
CA ALA A 29 0.43 9.13 14.47
C ALA A 29 0.19 7.64 14.18
N SER A 30 -1.06 7.22 14.34
CA SER A 30 -1.54 5.88 14.02
C SER A 30 -2.79 5.95 13.14
N PHE A 31 -3.02 4.92 12.34
CA PHE A 31 -4.27 4.77 11.60
C PHE A 31 -4.61 3.29 11.40
N SER A 32 -5.88 3.03 11.10
CA SER A 32 -6.43 1.70 10.88
C SER A 32 -7.28 1.71 9.62
N PHE A 33 -7.45 0.54 9.04
CA PHE A 33 -8.24 0.33 7.83
C PHE A 33 -8.86 -1.07 7.84
N GLY A 34 -9.98 -1.21 7.15
CA GLY A 34 -10.71 -2.47 6.99
C GLY A 34 -10.12 -3.37 5.89
N PRO A 35 -10.63 -4.62 5.76
CA PRO A 35 -10.17 -5.58 4.75
C PRO A 35 -10.41 -5.13 3.29
N GLU A 36 -11.33 -4.20 3.06
CA GLU A 36 -11.65 -3.61 1.76
C GLU A 36 -10.66 -2.51 1.31
N HIS A 37 -9.77 -2.07 2.21
CA HIS A 37 -8.91 -0.91 1.95
C HIS A 37 -7.70 -1.28 1.09
N ILE A 38 -7.58 -0.60 -0.05
CA ILE A 38 -6.42 -0.69 -0.94
C ILE A 38 -5.63 0.61 -0.80
N HIS A 39 -4.35 0.49 -0.48
CA HIS A 39 -3.48 1.65 -0.39
C HIS A 39 -2.04 1.34 -0.79
N ARG A 40 -1.32 2.38 -1.17
CA ARG A 40 0.14 2.40 -1.27
C ARG A 40 0.68 3.17 -0.07
N LEU A 41 1.73 2.63 0.55
CA LEU A 41 2.50 3.30 1.57
C LEU A 41 3.91 3.57 1.06
N ALA A 42 4.32 4.83 1.09
CA ALA A 42 5.67 5.26 0.73
C ALA A 42 6.23 6.17 1.82
N GLY A 43 7.54 6.14 2.05
CA GLY A 43 8.20 7.14 2.88
C GLY A 43 8.20 8.50 2.19
N GLU A 44 7.85 9.56 2.92
CA GLU A 44 7.99 10.94 2.42
C GLU A 44 9.46 11.40 2.40
N ASN A 45 10.29 10.72 3.18
CA ASN A 45 11.71 10.98 3.39
C ASN A 45 12.44 9.64 3.37
N GLU A 46 13.74 9.64 3.07
CA GLU A 46 14.56 8.43 2.90
C GLU A 46 14.65 7.51 4.14
N GLN A 47 14.13 7.92 5.29
CA GLN A 47 14.30 7.22 6.57
C GLN A 47 12.99 7.06 7.37
N ALA A 48 11.85 7.02 6.69
CA ALA A 48 10.56 6.74 7.34
C ALA A 48 10.50 5.29 7.84
N VAL A 49 9.97 5.09 9.06
CA VAL A 49 9.78 3.76 9.65
C VAL A 49 8.35 3.64 10.16
N SER A 50 7.65 2.60 9.74
CA SER A 50 6.30 2.25 10.22
C SER A 50 6.24 0.83 10.78
N LEU A 51 5.35 0.61 11.74
CA LEU A 51 5.01 -0.70 12.28
C LEU A 51 3.59 -1.06 11.88
N HIS A 52 3.42 -2.27 11.33
CA HIS A 52 2.14 -2.79 10.87
C HIS A 52 1.72 -3.98 11.74
N ALA A 53 0.47 -3.97 12.17
CA ALA A 53 -0.14 -5.06 12.92
C ALA A 53 -1.44 -5.50 12.23
N TYR A 54 -1.55 -6.81 11.98
CA TYR A 54 -2.70 -7.43 11.33
C TYR A 54 -3.30 -8.51 12.22
N SER A 55 -4.64 -8.56 12.29
CA SER A 55 -5.40 -9.58 13.01
C SER A 55 -6.70 -9.89 12.26
N PRO A 56 -6.95 -11.15 11.87
CA PRO A 56 -6.02 -12.29 11.98
C PRO A 56 -4.74 -12.07 11.15
N PRO A 57 -3.68 -12.89 11.34
CA PRO A 57 -2.47 -12.81 10.53
C PRO A 57 -2.79 -12.89 9.03
N LEU A 58 -2.11 -12.08 8.24
CA LEU A 58 -2.29 -12.10 6.78
C LEU A 58 -1.68 -13.37 6.20
N TRP A 59 -2.41 -14.01 5.29
CA TRP A 59 -1.93 -15.16 4.52
C TRP A 59 -1.63 -14.80 3.08
N ARG A 60 -2.48 -13.96 2.48
CA ARG A 60 -2.26 -13.41 1.14
C ARG A 60 -2.47 -11.91 1.13
N LEU A 61 -1.66 -11.24 0.33
CA LEU A 61 -1.81 -9.84 -0.05
C LEU A 61 -2.20 -9.77 -1.53
N GLY A 62 -2.71 -8.61 -1.94
CA GLY A 62 -2.93 -8.27 -3.33
C GLY A 62 -2.02 -7.12 -3.74
N GLN A 63 -1.25 -7.30 -4.80
CA GLN A 63 -0.64 -6.18 -5.52
C GLN A 63 -1.59 -5.73 -6.62
N TYR A 64 -1.72 -4.42 -6.80
CA TYR A 64 -2.66 -3.85 -7.75
C TYR A 64 -1.95 -2.91 -8.72
N SER A 65 -2.33 -2.99 -9.99
CA SER A 65 -1.96 -2.04 -11.02
C SER A 65 -3.22 -1.48 -11.67
N VAL A 66 -3.14 -0.25 -12.16
CA VAL A 66 -4.16 0.37 -13.00
C VAL A 66 -3.42 0.81 -14.27
N ASP A 67 -3.84 0.31 -15.43
CA ASP A 67 -3.24 0.69 -16.70
C ASP A 67 -3.80 2.01 -17.25
N ALA A 68 -3.25 2.45 -18.38
CA ALA A 68 -3.64 3.71 -19.02
C ALA A 68 -5.10 3.73 -19.48
N ASP A 69 -5.70 2.56 -19.73
CA ASP A 69 -7.11 2.40 -20.11
C ASP A 69 -8.04 2.36 -18.89
N GLY A 70 -7.48 2.48 -17.68
CA GLY A 70 -8.23 2.48 -16.42
C GLY A 70 -8.59 1.08 -15.92
N VAL A 71 -8.00 0.02 -16.48
CA VAL A 71 -8.24 -1.36 -16.05
C VAL A 71 -7.38 -1.67 -14.84
N MET A 72 -8.05 -2.06 -13.75
CA MET A 72 -7.40 -2.51 -12.53
C MET A 72 -7.13 -4.01 -12.58
N ARG A 73 -5.88 -4.41 -12.36
CA ARG A 73 -5.48 -5.81 -12.21
C ARG A 73 -5.03 -6.08 -10.78
N ARG A 74 -5.20 -7.33 -10.35
CA ARG A 74 -4.80 -7.81 -9.02
C ARG A 74 -3.95 -9.06 -9.16
N GLU A 75 -2.73 -9.01 -8.66
CA GLU A 75 -1.89 -10.17 -8.46
C GLU A 75 -1.96 -10.59 -6.99
N SER A 76 -2.22 -11.88 -6.72
CA SER A 76 -2.26 -12.38 -5.36
C SER A 76 -0.91 -12.94 -4.96
N VAL A 77 -0.31 -12.37 -3.93
CA VAL A 77 1.00 -12.76 -3.40
C VAL A 77 0.86 -13.34 -2.00
N SER A 78 1.78 -14.23 -1.61
CA SER A 78 1.86 -14.66 -0.21
C SER A 78 2.25 -13.46 0.67
N TYR A 79 1.72 -13.39 1.89
CA TYR A 79 2.18 -12.36 2.84
C TYR A 79 3.66 -12.54 3.25
N ALA A 80 4.17 -13.77 3.17
CA ALA A 80 5.55 -14.07 3.53
C ALA A 80 6.56 -13.58 2.47
N ASP A 81 6.09 -13.29 1.25
CA ASP A 81 6.95 -12.82 0.17
C ASP A 81 7.17 -11.32 0.30
N GLU A 82 8.40 -10.87 0.07
CA GLU A 82 8.69 -9.45 -0.06
C GLU A 82 7.93 -8.89 -1.27
N LEU A 83 7.19 -7.79 -1.07
CA LEU A 83 6.53 -7.11 -2.18
C LEU A 83 7.59 -6.48 -3.09
N ARG A 84 7.71 -7.03 -4.29
CA ARG A 84 8.56 -6.49 -5.36
C ARG A 84 7.70 -5.68 -6.33
N PRO A 85 8.25 -4.62 -6.94
CA PRO A 85 7.58 -3.93 -8.03
C PRO A 85 7.07 -4.94 -9.05
N LEU A 86 5.83 -4.76 -9.49
CA LEU A 86 5.29 -5.55 -10.59
C LEU A 86 6.08 -5.19 -11.86
N GLU A 87 6.66 -6.19 -12.52
CA GLU A 87 7.36 -5.98 -13.78
C GLU A 87 6.34 -5.49 -14.82
N ALA A 88 6.72 -4.50 -15.63
CA ALA A 88 5.89 -3.98 -16.72
C ALA A 88 5.74 -5.07 -17.80
N GLY A 89 4.76 -5.96 -17.62
CA GLY A 89 4.55 -7.10 -18.51
C GLY A 89 3.95 -8.36 -17.85
N GLN A 90 3.87 -8.43 -16.52
CA GLN A 90 3.21 -9.56 -15.83
C GLN A 90 1.67 -9.48 -15.85
N ALA A 91 1.11 -8.53 -16.58
CA ALA A 91 -0.31 -8.40 -16.89
C ALA A 91 -0.70 -9.23 -18.12
N ALA A 92 -0.34 -10.52 -18.13
CA ALA A 92 -0.80 -11.49 -19.13
C ALA A 92 -1.97 -12.30 -18.59
#